data_AF-A0A948DI75-F1
#
_entry.id   AF-A0A948DI75-F1
#
_cell.length_a   1.000
_cell.length_b   1.000
_cell.length_c   1.000
_cell.angle_alpha   90.00
_cell.angle_beta   90.00
_cell.angle_gamma   90.00
#
_symmetry.space_group_name_H-M   'P 1'
#
loop_
_entity.id
_entity.type
_entity.pdbx_description
1 polymer ?
#
loop_
_entity_poly.entity_id
_entity_poly.type
_entity_poly.pdbx_seq_one_letter_code
_entity_poly.pdbx_strand_id
1 'polypeptide(L)'
;MVSEIIPVEPIEVLASFLVSNNVIGFVNEHKSFNGATLQRYIKQQYDFYNKLPKTILEARVHDKNRLSRIFKHRWFLQIVPLKYIGVWPGVGDLPKEWSAFSVLDISKRLEGTNKTLHSVQKIYSMIPYINEILYLLPPILVMGSEIRDINNNQLMPFDADDGSHRCIAAALNGVEEVKCYVGLS
;
A
#
# COMPACT_ATOMS: atom_id res chain seq x y z
N MET A 1 1.44 6.33 -24.16
CA MET A 1 2.55 5.43 -23.79
C MET A 1 1.92 4.18 -23.18
N VAL A 2 2.25 2.99 -23.68
CA VAL A 2 1.83 1.75 -23.02
C VAL A 2 2.74 1.58 -21.81
N SER A 3 2.19 1.68 -20.61
CA SER A 3 2.94 1.44 -19.37
C SER A 3 3.52 0.03 -19.39
N GLU A 4 4.81 -0.11 -19.13
CA GLU A 4 5.48 -1.40 -19.05
C GLU A 4 4.81 -2.26 -17.97
N ILE A 5 4.32 -3.44 -18.35
CA ILE A 5 3.76 -4.45 -17.44
C ILE A 5 4.86 -5.46 -17.20
N ILE A 6 5.41 -5.49 -15.98
CA ILE A 6 6.54 -6.36 -15.63
C ILE A 6 5.99 -7.52 -14.79
N PRO A 7 6.09 -8.78 -15.22
CA PRO A 7 5.74 -9.93 -14.39
C PRO A 7 6.62 -9.99 -13.13
N VAL A 8 6.02 -10.35 -12.00
CA VAL A 8 6.69 -10.44 -10.70
C VAL A 8 6.33 -11.76 -10.02
N GLU A 9 7.29 -12.36 -9.32
CA GLU A 9 7.05 -13.57 -8.55
C GLU A 9 6.31 -13.27 -7.23
N PRO A 10 5.37 -14.12 -6.79
CA PRO A 10 4.67 -13.94 -5.51
C PRO A 10 5.60 -13.72 -4.30
N ILE A 11 6.80 -14.29 -4.34
CA ILE A 11 7.78 -14.16 -3.26
C ILE A 11 8.32 -12.73 -3.12
N GLU A 12 8.44 -12.00 -4.21
CA GLU A 12 8.87 -10.59 -4.22
C GLU A 12 7.77 -9.69 -3.63
N VAL A 13 6.51 -9.96 -3.97
CA VAL A 13 5.34 -9.27 -3.39
C VAL A 13 5.25 -9.52 -1.89
N LEU A 14 5.48 -10.76 -1.45
CA LEU A 14 5.55 -11.12 -0.03
C LEU A 14 6.69 -10.38 0.70
N ALA A 15 7.89 -10.33 0.10
CA ALA A 15 9.01 -9.58 0.66
C ALA A 15 8.67 -8.10 0.79
N SER A 16 8.08 -7.49 -0.25
CA SER A 16 7.62 -6.09 -0.23
C SER A 16 6.63 -5.80 0.89
N PHE A 17 5.64 -6.68 1.10
CA PHE A 17 4.69 -6.57 2.20
C PHE A 17 5.39 -6.58 3.58
N LEU A 18 6.33 -7.49 3.78
CA LEU A 18 7.07 -7.60 5.04
C LEU A 18 7.98 -6.39 5.27
N VAL A 19 8.67 -5.91 4.24
CA VAL A 19 9.48 -4.68 4.30
C VAL A 19 8.60 -3.48 4.65
N SER A 20 7.45 -3.33 3.99
CA SER A 20 6.50 -2.24 4.22
C SER A 20 6.08 -2.14 5.69
N ASN A 21 5.76 -3.27 6.34
CA ASN A 21 5.40 -3.28 7.76
C ASN A 21 6.53 -2.76 8.66
N ASN A 22 7.78 -3.14 8.40
CA ASN A 22 8.94 -2.67 9.17
C ASN A 22 9.22 -1.18 8.93
N VAL A 23 9.07 -0.72 7.69
CA VAL A 23 9.32 0.67 7.30
C VAL A 23 8.28 1.60 7.90
N ILE A 24 7.01 1.20 7.93
CA ILE A 24 5.97 1.97 8.62
C ILE A 24 6.28 2.06 10.12
N GLY A 25 6.77 0.98 10.75
CA GLY A 25 7.27 1.01 12.13
C GLY A 25 8.39 2.04 12.31
N PHE A 26 9.42 1.98 11.46
CA PHE A 26 10.54 2.92 11.47
C PHE A 26 10.09 4.39 11.34
N VAL A 27 9.22 4.69 10.37
CA VAL A 27 8.71 6.06 10.13
C VAL A 27 7.93 6.58 11.34
N ASN A 28 7.19 5.72 12.05
CA ASN A 28 6.41 6.12 13.23
C ASN A 28 7.28 6.31 14.48
N GLU A 29 8.34 5.51 14.65
CA GLU A 29 9.23 5.57 15.81
C GLU A 29 10.25 6.72 15.72
N HIS A 30 10.69 7.06 14.51
CA HIS A 30 11.74 8.04 14.29
C HIS A 30 11.14 9.40 13.94
N LYS A 31 11.13 10.33 14.90
CA LYS A 31 10.61 11.70 14.73
C LYS A 31 11.39 12.54 13.71
N SER A 32 12.63 12.17 13.41
CA SER A 32 13.46 12.85 12.41
C SER A 32 14.43 11.89 11.75
N PHE A 33 14.36 11.79 10.42
CA PHE A 33 15.34 11.13 9.56
C PHE A 33 15.34 11.85 8.21
N ASN A 34 16.40 11.69 7.41
CA ASN A 34 16.41 12.20 6.03
C ASN A 34 16.05 11.10 5.03
N GLY A 35 15.71 11.49 3.80
CA GLY A 35 15.36 10.55 2.73
C GLY A 35 16.43 9.49 2.49
N ALA A 36 17.72 9.85 2.54
CA ALA A 36 18.83 8.90 2.38
C ALA A 36 18.86 7.80 3.46
N THR A 37 18.52 8.16 4.71
CA THR A 37 18.42 7.21 5.83
C THR A 37 17.27 6.23 5.60
N LEU A 38 16.11 6.74 5.17
CA LEU A 38 14.95 5.92 4.85
C LEU A 38 15.24 4.95 3.70
N GLN A 39 15.83 5.45 2.61
CA GLN A 39 16.21 4.62 1.46
C GLN A 39 17.18 3.49 1.85
N ARG A 40 18.21 3.82 2.65
CA ARG A 40 19.15 2.83 3.17
C ARG A 40 18.46 1.79 4.04
N TYR A 41 17.55 2.22 4.92
CA TYR A 41 16.79 1.32 5.77
C TYR A 41 15.92 0.37 4.94
N ILE A 42 15.15 0.89 3.98
CA ILE A 42 14.31 0.07 3.08
C ILE A 42 15.16 -0.96 2.32
N LYS A 43 16.31 -0.54 1.77
CA LYS A 43 17.23 -1.46 1.08
C LYS A 43 17.73 -2.58 1.99
N GLN A 44 18.14 -2.25 3.22
CA GLN A 44 18.59 -3.25 4.20
C GLN A 44 17.50 -4.25 4.54
N GLN A 45 16.23 -3.82 4.62
CA GLN A 45 15.11 -4.72 4.83
C GLN A 45 14.91 -5.65 3.64
N TYR A 46 14.96 -5.16 2.40
CA TYR A 46 14.91 -6.02 1.21
C TYR A 46 16.08 -7.01 1.18
N ASP A 47 17.30 -6.56 1.42
CA ASP A 47 18.49 -7.41 1.47
C ASP A 47 18.38 -8.52 2.53
N PHE A 48 17.69 -8.24 3.64
CA PHE A 48 17.40 -9.23 4.68
C PHE A 48 16.33 -10.24 4.21
N TYR A 49 15.16 -9.77 3.77
CA TYR A 49 14.04 -10.65 3.41
C TYR A 49 14.31 -11.49 2.16
N ASN A 50 15.04 -10.96 1.16
CA ASN A 50 15.39 -11.69 -0.05
C ASN A 50 16.35 -12.86 0.19
N LYS A 51 17.00 -12.93 1.35
CA LYS A 51 17.88 -14.04 1.75
C LYS A 51 17.16 -15.12 2.55
N LEU A 52 15.93 -14.88 2.99
CA LEU A 52 15.20 -15.84 3.81
C LEU A 52 14.52 -16.90 2.94
N PRO A 53 14.47 -18.17 3.38
CA PRO A 53 13.66 -19.19 2.73
C PRO A 53 12.17 -18.83 2.70
N LYS A 54 11.46 -19.26 1.66
CA LYS A 54 10.02 -19.05 1.49
C LYS A 54 9.22 -19.42 2.75
N THR A 55 9.49 -20.57 3.36
CA THR A 55 8.80 -21.04 4.58
C THR A 55 8.95 -20.08 5.76
N ILE A 56 10.10 -19.40 5.88
CA ILE A 56 10.34 -18.39 6.92
C ILE A 56 9.58 -17.10 6.61
N LEU A 57 9.50 -16.70 5.34
CA LEU A 57 8.71 -15.54 4.92
C LEU A 57 7.21 -15.76 5.19
N GLU A 58 6.69 -16.92 4.83
CA GLU A 58 5.29 -17.32 5.06
C GLU A 58 4.93 -17.34 6.56
N ALA A 59 5.84 -17.86 7.39
CA ALA A 59 5.64 -17.93 8.84
C ALA A 59 5.52 -16.55 9.51
N ARG A 60 6.06 -15.49 8.87
CA ARG A 60 5.99 -14.11 9.35
C ARG A 60 4.68 -13.40 9.00
N VAL A 61 3.82 -14.00 8.18
CA VAL A 61 2.51 -13.46 7.84
C VAL A 61 1.42 -14.10 8.72
N HIS A 62 0.86 -13.28 9.60
CA HIS A 62 -0.23 -13.69 10.50
C HIS A 62 -1.57 -13.83 9.77
N ASP A 63 -1.87 -12.94 8.82
CA ASP A 63 -3.09 -12.99 8.00
C ASP A 63 -2.98 -14.08 6.92
N LYS A 64 -3.61 -15.23 7.17
CA LYS A 64 -3.61 -16.37 6.23
C LYS A 64 -4.41 -16.10 4.95
N ASN A 65 -5.40 -15.20 5.00
CA ASN A 65 -6.16 -14.82 3.80
C ASN A 65 -5.30 -13.98 2.87
N ARG A 66 -4.54 -13.02 3.41
CA ARG A 66 -3.55 -12.26 2.63
C ARG A 66 -2.48 -13.17 2.05
N LEU A 67 -1.93 -14.08 2.84
CA LEU A 67 -0.91 -15.02 2.35
C LEU A 67 -1.44 -15.86 1.18
N SER A 68 -2.67 -16.38 1.31
CA SER A 68 -3.35 -17.10 0.24
C SER A 68 -3.54 -16.25 -1.02
N ARG A 69 -3.98 -14.98 -0.88
CA ARG A 69 -4.07 -14.04 -2.01
C ARG A 69 -2.73 -13.83 -2.70
N ILE A 70 -1.66 -13.62 -1.93
CA ILE A 70 -0.31 -13.44 -2.50
C ILE A 70 0.09 -14.63 -3.38
N PHE A 71 -0.14 -15.87 -2.95
CA PHE A 71 0.29 -17.03 -3.72
C PHE A 71 -0.69 -17.53 -4.78
N LYS A 72 -1.96 -17.10 -4.77
CA LYS A 72 -2.95 -17.50 -5.78
C LYS A 72 -2.90 -16.65 -7.05
N HIS A 73 -2.43 -15.41 -6.97
CA HIS A 73 -2.43 -14.48 -8.10
C HIS A 73 -1.15 -14.55 -8.93
N ARG A 74 -1.28 -14.17 -10.20
CA ARG A 74 -0.17 -13.72 -11.02
C ARG A 74 0.04 -12.23 -10.77
N TRP A 75 1.28 -11.84 -10.48
CA TRP A 75 1.60 -10.47 -10.11
C TRP A 75 2.28 -9.73 -11.24
N PHE A 76 1.89 -8.47 -11.38
CA PHE A 76 2.49 -7.55 -12.33
C PHE A 76 2.82 -6.24 -11.64
N LEU A 77 3.96 -5.68 -11.96
CA LEU A 77 4.33 -4.35 -11.55
C LEU A 77 3.91 -3.38 -12.66
N GLN A 78 2.97 -2.49 -12.33
CA GLN A 78 2.36 -1.57 -13.30
C GLN A 78 2.01 -0.22 -12.65
N ILE A 79 1.78 0.80 -13.48
CA ILE A 79 1.32 2.11 -13.03
C ILE A 79 -0.22 2.13 -12.99
N VAL A 80 -0.79 2.54 -11.87
CA VAL A 80 -2.24 2.59 -11.66
C VAL A 80 -2.65 4.00 -11.21
N PRO A 81 -3.61 4.65 -11.91
CA PRO A 81 -4.21 5.90 -11.45
C PRO A 81 -4.88 5.75 -10.09
N LEU A 82 -4.62 6.67 -9.15
CA LEU A 82 -5.16 6.63 -7.79
C LEU A 82 -6.69 6.67 -7.76
N LYS A 83 -7.31 7.29 -8.77
CA LYS A 83 -8.78 7.29 -8.95
C LYS A 83 -9.38 5.90 -9.21
N TYR A 84 -8.57 4.87 -9.47
CA TYR A 84 -9.02 3.49 -9.68
C TYR A 84 -8.69 2.56 -8.50
N ILE A 85 -8.11 3.11 -7.43
CA ILE A 85 -7.71 2.35 -6.25
C ILE A 85 -8.71 2.68 -5.13
N GLY A 86 -9.33 1.66 -4.57
CA GLY A 86 -10.04 1.72 -3.29
C GLY A 86 -9.18 1.21 -2.14
N VAL A 87 -9.76 1.23 -0.94
CA VAL A 87 -9.08 0.86 0.31
C VAL A 87 -9.95 -0.08 1.13
N TRP A 88 -9.34 -0.75 2.12
CA TRP A 88 -10.09 -1.55 3.09
C TRP A 88 -11.16 -0.71 3.81
N PRO A 89 -12.37 -1.25 4.04
CA PRO A 89 -13.38 -0.60 4.85
C PRO A 89 -12.87 -0.27 6.26
N GLY A 90 -12.93 1.00 6.64
CA GLY A 90 -12.45 1.46 7.95
C GLY A 90 -10.93 1.52 8.06
N VAL A 91 -10.22 1.59 6.92
CA VAL A 91 -8.77 1.76 6.94
C VAL A 91 -8.40 2.96 7.78
N GLY A 92 -7.51 2.77 8.74
CA GLY A 92 -6.99 3.86 9.53
C GLY A 92 -8.08 4.66 10.26
N ASP A 93 -9.03 3.97 10.90
CA ASP A 93 -10.14 4.61 11.64
C ASP A 93 -10.94 5.63 10.82
N LEU A 94 -10.81 5.60 9.48
CA LEU A 94 -11.58 6.46 8.60
C LEU A 94 -13.04 6.01 8.65
N PRO A 95 -14.00 6.95 8.51
CA PRO A 95 -15.40 6.59 8.41
C PRO A 95 -15.61 5.55 7.32
N LYS A 96 -16.41 4.51 7.60
CA LYS A 96 -16.62 3.39 6.67
C LYS A 96 -17.18 3.89 5.34
N GLU A 97 -18.05 4.88 5.39
CA GLU A 97 -18.63 5.55 4.23
C GLU A 97 -17.59 6.22 3.34
N TRP A 98 -16.41 6.60 3.85
CA TRP A 98 -15.35 7.15 3.02
C TRP A 98 -14.60 6.06 2.27
N SER A 99 -14.46 4.88 2.88
CA SER A 99 -13.80 3.73 2.27
C SER A 99 -14.59 3.12 1.09
N ALA A 100 -15.81 3.60 0.87
CA ALA A 100 -16.61 3.26 -0.31
C ALA A 100 -16.08 3.93 -1.59
N PHE A 101 -15.29 5.00 -1.49
CA PHE A 101 -14.82 5.80 -2.63
C PHE A 101 -13.38 5.48 -3.04
N SER A 102 -12.91 6.13 -4.11
CA SER A 102 -11.51 6.05 -4.54
C SER A 102 -10.58 6.73 -3.53
N VAL A 103 -9.31 6.36 -3.56
CA VAL A 103 -8.24 7.02 -2.81
C VAL A 103 -8.21 8.54 -3.07
N LEU A 104 -8.47 8.96 -4.32
CA LEU A 104 -8.50 10.37 -4.69
C LEU A 104 -9.70 11.13 -4.08
N ASP A 105 -10.85 10.47 -3.92
CA ASP A 105 -12.00 11.09 -3.26
C ASP A 105 -11.82 11.13 -1.74
N ILE A 106 -11.17 10.10 -1.18
CA ILE A 106 -10.80 10.06 0.24
C ILE A 106 -9.83 11.20 0.57
N SER A 107 -8.83 11.48 -0.27
CA SER A 107 -7.87 12.57 -0.02
C SER A 107 -8.56 13.93 0.05
N LYS A 108 -9.49 14.23 -0.88
CA LYS A 108 -10.28 15.48 -0.86
C LYS A 108 -11.09 15.65 0.41
N ARG A 109 -11.64 14.56 0.96
CA ARG A 109 -12.37 14.58 2.24
C ARG A 109 -11.44 14.88 3.42
N LEU A 110 -10.19 14.41 3.35
CA LEU A 110 -9.18 14.63 4.39
C LEU A 110 -8.60 16.04 4.43
N GLU A 111 -8.68 16.83 3.36
CA GLU A 111 -8.18 18.22 3.29
C GLU A 111 -8.86 19.14 4.32
N GLY A 112 -10.09 18.85 4.72
CA GLY A 112 -10.87 19.60 5.72
C GLY A 112 -11.02 18.92 7.08
N THR A 113 -10.35 17.79 7.31
CA THR A 113 -10.57 16.96 8.51
C THR A 113 -9.60 17.29 9.63
N ASN A 114 -10.10 17.26 10.88
CA ASN A 114 -9.26 17.47 12.05
C ASN A 114 -8.25 16.31 12.21
N LYS A 115 -6.97 16.64 12.33
CA LYS A 115 -5.84 15.67 12.35
C LYS A 115 -5.68 14.93 13.69
N THR A 116 -6.77 14.73 14.42
CA THR A 116 -6.75 14.11 15.75
C THR A 116 -6.81 12.59 15.69
N LEU A 117 -7.30 12.01 14.59
CA LEU A 117 -7.30 10.56 14.39
C LEU A 117 -5.87 10.06 14.16
N HIS A 118 -5.45 9.06 14.93
CA HIS A 118 -4.08 8.51 14.90
C HIS A 118 -3.65 8.09 13.49
N SER A 119 -4.55 7.47 12.75
CA SER A 119 -4.29 7.00 11.40
C SER A 119 -4.26 8.11 10.35
N VAL A 120 -5.01 9.20 10.56
CA VAL A 120 -4.88 10.42 9.77
C VAL A 120 -3.49 11.03 10.02
N GLN A 121 -3.02 11.07 11.26
CA GLN A 121 -1.64 11.52 11.57
C GLN A 121 -0.58 10.68 10.85
N LYS A 122 -0.76 9.35 10.76
CA LYS A 122 0.12 8.47 9.98
C LYS A 122 0.13 8.79 8.49
N ILE A 123 -1.03 9.07 7.90
CA ILE A 123 -1.10 9.50 6.50
C ILE A 123 -0.29 10.78 6.30
N TYR A 124 -0.51 11.78 7.15
CA TYR A 124 0.19 13.07 7.06
C TYR A 124 1.70 12.97 7.35
N SER A 125 2.15 12.07 8.24
CA SER A 125 3.57 11.92 8.55
C SER A 125 4.37 11.33 7.39
N MET A 126 3.73 10.60 6.47
CA MET A 126 4.38 10.03 5.30
C MET A 126 4.52 11.03 4.14
N ILE A 127 3.69 12.07 4.07
CA ILE A 127 3.65 13.02 2.94
C ILE A 127 5.05 13.55 2.56
N PRO A 128 5.91 13.99 3.49
CA PRO A 128 7.24 14.52 3.14
C PRO A 128 8.17 13.52 2.45
N TYR A 129 7.89 12.22 2.56
CA TYR A 129 8.72 11.13 2.05
C TYR A 129 7.97 10.22 1.08
N ILE A 130 6.75 10.59 0.66
CA ILE A 130 5.84 9.64 0.02
C ILE A 130 6.34 9.17 -1.34
N ASN A 131 7.05 10.04 -2.06
CA ASN A 131 7.63 9.70 -3.36
C ASN A 131 8.73 8.64 -3.20
N GLU A 132 9.63 8.79 -2.23
CA GLU A 132 10.65 7.80 -1.91
C GLU A 132 10.04 6.49 -1.40
N ILE A 133 9.03 6.59 -0.52
CA ILE A 133 8.31 5.43 0.01
C ILE A 133 7.67 4.65 -1.13
N LEU A 134 6.94 5.29 -2.04
CA LEU A 134 6.25 4.61 -3.13
C LEU A 134 7.21 4.05 -4.18
N TYR A 135 8.32 4.74 -4.44
CA TYR A 135 9.32 4.26 -5.38
C TYR A 135 9.93 2.93 -4.93
N LEU A 136 10.22 2.80 -3.62
CA LEU A 136 10.84 1.61 -3.06
C LEU A 136 9.85 0.59 -2.52
N LEU A 137 8.63 1.01 -2.18
CA LEU A 137 7.57 0.16 -1.63
C LEU A 137 6.29 0.41 -2.44
N PRO A 138 6.17 -0.22 -3.62
CA PRO A 138 4.92 -0.21 -4.38
C PRO A 138 3.77 -0.76 -3.51
N PRO A 139 2.57 -0.13 -3.54
CA PRO A 139 1.36 -0.72 -2.96
C PRO A 139 1.02 -2.06 -3.60
N ILE A 140 0.31 -2.92 -2.87
CA ILE A 140 -0.15 -4.23 -3.34
C ILE A 140 -1.64 -4.14 -3.57
N LEU A 141 -2.06 -4.33 -4.81
CA LEU A 141 -3.44 -4.23 -5.26
C LEU A 141 -3.96 -5.60 -5.67
N VAL A 142 -5.22 -5.86 -5.36
CA VAL A 142 -6.01 -6.98 -5.87
C VAL A 142 -7.27 -6.44 -6.53
N MET A 143 -8.02 -7.29 -7.21
CA MET A 143 -9.33 -6.91 -7.75
C MET A 143 -10.26 -6.45 -6.63
N GLY A 144 -10.97 -5.33 -6.83
CA GLY A 144 -11.75 -4.71 -5.74
C GLY A 144 -12.81 -5.63 -5.11
N SER A 145 -13.35 -6.58 -5.88
CA SER A 145 -14.28 -7.61 -5.41
C SER A 145 -13.71 -8.56 -4.35
N GLU A 146 -12.39 -8.56 -4.13
CA GLU A 146 -11.74 -9.44 -3.15
C GLU A 146 -11.60 -8.85 -1.75
N ILE A 147 -11.78 -7.53 -1.63
CA ILE A 147 -11.63 -6.80 -0.37
C ILE A 147 -12.96 -6.19 0.06
N ARG A 148 -13.69 -5.55 -0.86
CA ARG A 148 -14.97 -4.91 -0.55
C ARG A 148 -16.14 -5.75 -1.04
N ASP A 149 -17.11 -5.93 -0.15
CA ASP A 149 -18.37 -6.58 -0.48
C ASP A 149 -19.20 -5.69 -1.42
N ILE A 150 -19.76 -6.32 -2.45
CA ILE A 150 -20.45 -5.69 -3.59
C ILE A 150 -21.72 -4.96 -3.15
N ASN A 151 -22.33 -5.41 -2.05
CA ASN A 151 -23.67 -4.98 -1.67
C ASN A 151 -23.76 -3.56 -1.08
N ASN A 152 -22.64 -2.97 -0.62
CA ASN A 152 -22.66 -1.70 0.12
C ASN A 152 -21.64 -0.65 -0.34
N ASN A 153 -20.78 -0.95 -1.34
CA ASN A 153 -19.69 -0.06 -1.74
C ASN A 153 -19.63 0.10 -3.26
N GLN A 154 -19.15 1.26 -3.72
CA GLN A 154 -18.75 1.42 -5.11
C GLN A 154 -17.56 0.49 -5.39
N LEU A 155 -17.76 -0.46 -6.29
CA LEU A 155 -16.70 -1.36 -6.75
C LEU A 155 -15.63 -0.54 -7.47
N MET A 156 -14.44 -0.49 -6.87
CA MET A 156 -13.26 0.05 -7.55
C MET A 156 -12.63 -1.07 -8.38
N PRO A 157 -11.99 -0.77 -9.52
CA PRO A 157 -11.24 -1.78 -10.28
C PRO A 157 -10.25 -2.54 -9.41
N PHE A 158 -9.56 -1.81 -8.53
CA PHE A 158 -8.58 -2.37 -7.62
C PHE A 158 -8.83 -1.90 -6.19
N ASP A 159 -8.49 -2.75 -5.23
CA ASP A 159 -8.38 -2.39 -3.82
C ASP A 159 -6.97 -2.66 -3.31
N ALA A 160 -6.47 -1.76 -2.47
CA ALA A 160 -5.16 -1.93 -1.84
C ALA A 160 -5.22 -3.00 -0.74
N ASP A 161 -4.69 -4.19 -1.01
CA ASP A 161 -4.45 -5.21 0.02
C ASP A 161 -3.38 -4.74 1.02
N ASP A 162 -2.36 -4.03 0.51
CA ASP A 162 -1.37 -3.28 1.31
C ASP A 162 -1.11 -1.90 0.70
N GLY A 163 -0.84 -0.92 1.55
CA GLY A 163 -0.45 0.43 1.12
C GLY A 163 -1.57 1.46 1.02
N SER A 164 -2.76 1.18 1.55
CA SER A 164 -3.87 2.16 1.57
C SER A 164 -3.47 3.54 2.09
N HIS A 165 -2.78 3.63 3.24
CA HIS A 165 -2.31 4.91 3.77
C HIS A 165 -1.30 5.61 2.85
N ARG A 166 -0.43 4.83 2.17
CA ARG A 166 0.55 5.37 1.21
C ARG A 166 -0.17 5.94 -0.02
N CYS A 167 -1.15 5.23 -0.56
CA CYS A 167 -1.96 5.72 -1.67
C CYS A 167 -2.69 7.03 -1.30
N ILE A 168 -3.28 7.10 -0.10
CA ILE A 168 -3.96 8.32 0.37
C ILE A 168 -2.97 9.48 0.56
N ALA A 169 -1.82 9.22 1.18
CA ALA A 169 -0.77 10.24 1.34
C ALA A 169 -0.26 10.75 -0.02
N ALA A 170 -0.17 9.87 -1.02
CA ALA A 170 0.25 10.23 -2.37
C ALA A 170 -0.78 11.15 -3.04
N ALA A 171 -2.06 10.82 -2.94
CA ALA A 171 -3.14 11.66 -3.45
C ALA A 171 -3.16 13.05 -2.77
N LEU A 172 -2.95 13.10 -1.45
CA LEU A 172 -2.80 14.38 -0.71
C LEU A 172 -1.55 15.17 -1.14
N ASN A 173 -0.52 14.50 -1.65
CA ASN A 173 0.69 15.12 -2.19
C ASN A 173 0.58 15.48 -3.69
N GLY A 174 -0.62 15.37 -4.28
CA GLY A 174 -0.87 15.69 -5.69
C GLY A 174 -0.38 14.64 -6.68
N VAL A 175 -0.05 13.43 -6.24
CA VAL A 175 0.30 12.32 -7.13
C VAL A 175 -0.98 11.77 -7.76
N GLU A 176 -1.00 11.58 -9.08
CA GLU A 176 -2.18 11.08 -9.80
C GLU A 176 -2.16 9.56 -10.03
N GLU A 177 -0.96 8.98 -10.13
CA GLU A 177 -0.74 7.57 -10.43
C GLU A 177 0.48 7.04 -9.70
N VAL A 178 0.46 5.73 -9.39
CA VAL A 178 1.50 5.08 -8.60
C VAL A 178 1.86 3.74 -9.19
N LYS A 179 3.14 3.37 -9.06
CA LYS A 179 3.61 2.03 -9.40
C LYS A 179 3.16 1.06 -8.30
N CYS A 180 2.52 -0.04 -8.69
CA CYS A 180 1.92 -1.03 -7.79
C CYS A 180 2.20 -2.45 -8.25
N TYR A 181 2.26 -3.37 -7.30
CA TYR A 181 2.02 -4.79 -7.58
C TYR A 181 0.53 -5.01 -7.75
N VAL A 182 0.12 -5.61 -8.86
CA VAL A 182 -1.29 -5.88 -9.20
C VAL A 182 -1.47 -7.37 -9.39
N GLY A 183 -2.31 -7.97 -8.53
CA GLY A 183 -2.64 -9.37 -8.55
C GLY A 183 -3.85 -9.63 -9.43
N LEU A 184 -3.69 -10.49 -10.43
CA LEU A 184 -4.77 -10.97 -11.29
C LEU A 184 -4.95 -12.48 -11.08
N SER A 185 -6.20 -12.92 -10.97
CA SER A 185 -6.57 -14.34 -10.92
C SER A 185 -6.59 -14.96 -12.31
#